data_AF-A0A1M5A1T9-F1
#
_entry.id   AF-A0A1M5A1T9-F1
#
_cell.length_a   1.000
_cell.length_b   1.000
_cell.length_c   1.000
_cell.angle_alpha   90.00
_cell.angle_beta   90.00
_cell.angle_gamma   90.00
#
_symmetry.space_group_name_H-M   'P 1'
#
loop_
_entity.id
_entity.type
_entity.pdbx_description
1 polymer ?
#
loop_
_entity_poly.entity_id
_entity_poly.type
_entity_poly.pdbx_seq_one_letter_code
_entity_poly.pdbx_strand_id
1 'polypeptide(L)' 'MAKKVVATLQTGSKKMTKVVKMVKSSKSGAYIFEEKVMNADEVDGYLKK' A
#
# COMPACT_ATOMS: atom_id res chain seq x y z
N MET A 1 9.09 -20.15 -40.93
CA MET A 1 9.77 -19.85 -39.65
C MET A 1 8.83 -18.96 -38.83
N ALA A 2 8.00 -19.55 -37.98
CA ALA A 2 7.02 -18.78 -37.20
C ALA A 2 7.76 -18.13 -36.02
N LYS A 3 7.81 -16.79 -35.98
CA LYS A 3 8.26 -16.06 -34.79
C LYS A 3 7.28 -16.38 -33.66
N LYS A 4 7.61 -17.35 -32.81
CA LYS A 4 6.96 -17.52 -31.51
C LYS A 4 7.33 -16.28 -30.69
N VAL A 5 6.43 -15.31 -30.65
CA VAL A 5 6.50 -14.23 -29.68
C VAL A 5 6.17 -14.87 -28.33
N VAL A 6 7.19 -15.07 -27.51
CA VAL A 6 6.99 -15.49 -26.12
C VAL A 6 6.48 -14.27 -25.37
N ALA A 7 5.20 -14.28 -25.01
CA ALA A 7 4.63 -13.25 -24.16
C ALA A 7 5.28 -13.36 -22.77
N THR A 8 6.13 -12.40 -22.41
CA THR A 8 6.68 -12.30 -21.06
C THR A 8 5.56 -11.85 -20.12
N LEU A 9 5.20 -12.69 -19.14
CA LEU A 9 4.35 -12.27 -18.02
C LEU A 9 5.12 -11.24 -17.20
N GLN A 10 4.62 -10.00 -17.15
CA GLN A 10 5.15 -8.99 -16.23
C GLN A 10 4.84 -9.46 -14.80
N THR A 11 5.85 -9.95 -14.10
CA THR A 11 5.78 -10.42 -12.70
C THR A 11 5.68 -9.27 -11.69
N GLY A 12 5.68 -8.02 -12.16
CA GLY A 12 5.49 -6.82 -11.35
C GLY A 12 4.00 -6.60 -11.04
N SER A 13 3.47 -7.34 -10.08
CA SER A 13 2.17 -6.98 -9.48
C SER A 13 2.33 -5.73 -8.63
N LYS A 14 1.48 -4.71 -8.86
CA LYS A 14 1.41 -3.54 -7.97
C LYS A 14 0.89 -4.00 -6.61
N LYS A 15 1.81 -4.23 -5.66
CA LYS A 15 1.49 -4.65 -4.30
C LYS A 15 0.94 -3.45 -3.53
N MET A 16 -0.38 -3.36 -3.49
CA MET A 16 -1.10 -2.37 -2.70
C MET A 16 -1.38 -2.94 -1.31
N THR A 17 -1.09 -2.18 -0.28
CA THR A 17 -1.29 -2.54 1.13
C THR A 17 -2.26 -1.55 1.77
N LYS A 18 -3.25 -2.08 2.49
CA LYS A 18 -4.12 -1.27 3.35
C LYS A 18 -3.43 -1.07 4.69
N VAL A 19 -3.09 0.17 5.00
CA VAL A 19 -2.46 0.54 6.27
C VAL A 19 -3.52 1.09 7.20
N VAL A 20 -3.50 0.64 8.45
CA VAL A 20 -4.39 1.11 9.51
C VAL A 20 -3.52 1.72 10.60
N LYS A 21 -3.68 3.03 10.84
CA LYS A 21 -2.91 3.78 11.83
C LYS A 21 -3.82 4.33 12.91
N MET A 22 -3.39 4.23 14.15
CA MET A 22 -4.07 4.81 15.30
C MET A 22 -3.64 6.27 15.45
N VAL A 23 -4.57 7.20 15.30
CA VAL A 23 -4.34 8.65 15.45
C VAL A 23 -5.24 9.20 16.55
N LYS A 24 -4.74 10.19 17.29
CA LYS A 24 -5.51 10.84 18.35
C LYS A 24 -6.46 11.87 17.73
N SER A 25 -7.75 11.73 17.97
CA SER A 25 -8.76 12.69 17.51
C SER A 25 -8.60 14.02 18.24
N SER A 26 -8.50 15.12 17.48
CA SER A 26 -8.42 16.48 18.03
C SER A 26 -9.72 16.92 18.71
N LYS A 27 -10.86 16.31 18.34
CA LYS A 27 -12.18 16.68 18.85
C LYS A 27 -12.50 16.04 20.20
N SER A 28 -12.12 14.78 20.40
CA SER A 28 -12.50 14.00 21.59
C SER A 28 -11.33 13.50 22.41
N GLY A 29 -10.09 13.63 21.93
CA GLY A 29 -8.90 13.07 22.58
C GLY A 29 -8.81 11.55 22.55
N ALA A 30 -9.85 10.86 22.06
CA ALA A 30 -9.88 9.43 21.85
C ALA A 30 -9.05 9.03 20.63
N TYR A 31 -8.56 7.81 20.62
CA TYR A 31 -7.87 7.26 19.46
C TYR A 31 -8.87 6.72 18.44
N ILE A 32 -8.63 7.05 17.18
CA ILE A 32 -9.38 6.57 16.02
C ILE A 32 -8.42 5.87 15.06
N PHE A 33 -8.95 4.93 14.29
CA PHE A 33 -8.18 4.27 13.24
C PHE A 33 -8.41 4.99 11.91
N GLU A 34 -7.31 5.44 11.29
CA GLU A 34 -7.30 5.97 9.94
C GLU A 34 -6.79 4.87 8.99
N GLU A 35 -7.54 4.62 7.93
CA GLU A 35 -7.22 3.61 6.93
C GLU A 35 -6.81 4.25 5.61
N LYS A 36 -5.69 3.80 5.03
CA LYS A 36 -5.22 4.28 3.72
C LYS A 36 -4.63 3.14 2.89
N VAL A 37 -4.96 3.10 1.61
CA VAL A 37 -4.34 2.16 0.65
C VAL A 37 -3.14 2.84 0.00
N MET A 38 -1.98 2.20 0.05
CA MET A 38 -0.73 2.71 -0.53
C MET A 38 0.17 1.58 -1.05
N ASN A 39 1.25 1.93 -1.76
CA ASN A 39 2.24 0.95 -2.19
C ASN A 39 2.95 0.35 -0.96
N ALA A 40 3.27 -0.96 -1.02
CA ALA A 40 3.95 -1.66 0.06
C ALA A 40 5.26 -0.98 0.50
N ASP A 41 5.99 -0.39 -0.44
CA ASP A 41 7.29 0.27 -0.17
C ASP A 41 7.15 1.57 0.66
N GLU A 42 5.96 2.18 0.68
CA GLU A 42 5.69 3.45 1.37
C GLU A 42 5.15 3.27 2.80
N VAL A 43 4.79 2.03 3.17
CA VAL A 43 4.12 1.70 4.44
C VAL A 43 4.98 2.07 5.65
N ASP A 44 6.25 1.69 5.64
CA ASP A 44 7.16 1.92 6.76
C ASP A 44 7.37 3.42 7.04
N GLY A 45 7.45 4.24 6.00
CA GLY A 45 7.56 5.69 6.12
C GLY A 45 6.29 6.32 6.69
N TYR A 46 5.13 5.79 6.33
CA TYR A 46 3.84 6.27 6.82
C TYR A 46 3.60 5.93 8.30
N LEU A 47 4.04 4.75 8.75
CA LEU A 47 3.90 4.30 10.14
C LEU A 47 4.87 5.00 11.10
N LYS A 48 6.08 5.35 10.66
CA LYS A 48 7.10 6.02 11.49
C LYS A 48 6.85 7.53 11.70
N LYS A 49 5.97 8.13 10.90
CA LYS A 49 5.57 9.54 11.03
C LYS A 49 4.63 9.75 12.21
#